data_AF-A0A9C9SME1-F1
#
_entry.id   AF-A0A9C9SME1-F1
#
_cell.length_a   1.000
_cell.length_b   1.000
_cell.length_c   1.000
_cell.angle_alpha   90.00
_cell.angle_beta   90.00
_cell.angle_gamma   90.00
#
_symmetry.space_group_name_H-M   'P 1'
#
loop_
_entity.id
_entity.type
_entity.pdbx_description
1 polymer ?
#
loop_
_entity_poly.entity_id
_entity_poly.type
_entity_poly.pdbx_seq_one_letter_code
_entity_poly.pdbx_strand_id
1 'polypeptide(L)' 'MFKKVVKFLNEVKAEMSKVTWPKKNELMGSTVVVIVISALLGIFIGLTDLVIGKLMGLIVR' A
#
# COMPACT_ATOMS: atom_id res chain seq x y z
N MET A 1 -0.79 -31.47 -24.45
CA MET A 1 -0.93 -30.55 -23.29
C MET A 1 -0.07 -29.29 -23.40
N PHE A 2 1.24 -29.39 -23.63
CA PHE A 2 2.16 -28.24 -23.74
C PHE A 2 1.73 -27.14 -24.73
N LYS A 3 1.20 -27.49 -25.91
CA LYS A 3 0.72 -26.49 -26.90
C LYS A 3 -0.43 -25.61 -26.39
N LYS A 4 -1.30 -26.13 -25.50
CA LYS A 4 -2.39 -25.32 -24.90
C LYS A 4 -1.85 -24.30 -23.90
N VAL A 5 -0.85 -24.68 -23.11
CA VAL A 5 -0.23 -23.79 -22.11
C VAL A 5 0.53 -22.65 -22.79
N VAL A 6 1.29 -22.95 -23.85
CA VAL A 6 2.01 -21.90 -24.63
C VAL A 6 1.02 -20.93 -25.29
N LYS A 7 -0.10 -21.45 -25.81
CA LYS A 7 -1.15 -20.60 -26.39
C LYS A 7 -1.81 -19.69 -25.32
N PHE A 8 -2.11 -20.24 -24.15
CA PHE A 8 -2.65 -19.48 -23.02
C PHE A 8 -1.70 -18.37 -22.54
N LEU A 9 -0.40 -18.65 -22.43
CA LEU A 9 0.59 -17.61 -22.07
C LEU A 9 0.70 -16.51 -23.11
N ASN A 10 0.59 -16.84 -24.40
CA ASN A 10 0.56 -15.83 -25.47
C ASN A 10 -0.71 -14.97 -25.43
N GLU A 11 -1.86 -15.57 -25.13
CA GLU A 11 -3.13 -14.85 -24.94
C GLU A 11 -3.07 -13.92 -23.72
N VAL A 12 -2.55 -14.40 -22.58
CA VAL A 12 -2.34 -13.58 -21.36
C VAL A 12 -1.37 -12.43 -21.62
N LYS A 13 -0.29 -12.67 -22.36
CA LYS A 13 0.67 -11.61 -22.74
C LYS A 13 0.01 -10.56 -23.64
N ALA A 14 -0.86 -10.97 -24.55
CA ALA A 14 -1.60 -10.07 -25.42
C ALA A 14 -2.60 -9.20 -24.63
N GLU A 15 -3.32 -9.78 -23.67
CA GLU A 15 -4.22 -9.03 -22.79
C GLU A 15 -3.48 -8.10 -21.83
N MET A 16 -2.36 -8.55 -21.25
CA MET A 16 -1.48 -7.71 -20.42
C MET A 16 -0.94 -6.49 -21.18
N SER A 17 -0.79 -6.56 -22.50
CA SER A 17 -0.39 -5.38 -23.29
C SER A 17 -1.51 -4.37 -23.50
N LYS A 18 -2.78 -4.78 -23.35
CA LYS A 18 -3.95 -3.89 -23.36
C LYS A 18 -4.17 -3.21 -22.00
N VAL A 19 -3.49 -3.68 -20.96
CA VAL A 19 -3.51 -3.04 -19.64
C VAL A 19 -2.72 -1.74 -19.73
N THR A 20 -3.43 -0.62 -19.63
CA THR A 20 -2.85 0.71 -19.58
C THR A 20 -2.18 0.91 -18.21
N TRP A 21 -0.91 0.53 -18.11
CA TRP A 21 -0.14 0.80 -16.90
C TRP A 21 0.03 2.32 -16.72
N PRO A 22 -0.23 2.85 -15.52
CA PRO A 22 -0.08 4.27 -15.28
C PRO A 22 1.40 4.66 -15.43
N LYS A 23 1.66 5.88 -15.88
CA LYS A 23 3.03 6.38 -16.05
C LYS A 23 3.74 6.41 -14.69
N LYS A 24 5.04 6.09 -14.67
CA LYS A 24 5.87 6.04 -13.45
C LYS A 24 5.71 7.27 -12.55
N ASN A 25 5.47 8.45 -13.13
CA ASN A 25 5.27 9.70 -12.39
C ASN A 25 3.98 9.72 -11.57
N GLU A 26 2.89 9.14 -12.06
CA GLU A 26 1.62 9.04 -11.31
C GLU A 26 1.75 8.01 -10.18
N LEU A 27 2.42 6.88 -10.44
CA LEU A 27 2.71 5.90 -9.39
C LEU A 27 3.51 6.53 -8.24
N MET A 28 4.58 7.28 -8.55
CA MET A 28 5.38 7.95 -7.53
C MET A 28 4.55 8.99 -6.76
N GLY A 29 3.72 9.77 -7.45
CA GLY A 29 2.83 10.74 -6.79
C GLY A 29 1.89 10.08 -5.79
N SER A 30 1.20 9.00 -6.19
CA SER A 30 0.30 8.26 -5.30
C SER A 30 1.05 7.61 -4.13
N THR A 31 2.24 7.02 -4.35
CA THR A 31 3.03 6.42 -3.27
C THR A 31 3.49 7.45 -2.24
N VAL A 32 3.93 8.64 -2.68
CA VAL A 32 4.35 9.71 -1.76
C VAL A 32 3.19 10.17 -0.88
N VAL A 33 2.01 10.36 -1.46
CA VAL A 33 0.81 10.75 -0.70
C VAL A 33 0.47 9.69 0.37
N VAL A 34 0.50 8.41 0.01
CA VAL A 34 0.23 7.31 0.96
C VAL A 34 1.26 7.29 2.10
N ILE A 35 2.55 7.49 1.80
CA ILE A 35 3.61 7.54 2.82
C ILE A 35 3.36 8.69 3.80
N VAL A 36 3.02 9.88 3.29
CA VAL A 36 2.75 11.06 4.13
C VAL A 36 1.55 10.82 5.04
N ILE A 37 0.43 10.31 4.50
CA ILE A 37 -0.78 10.05 5.28
C ILE A 37 -0.52 8.96 6.32
N SER A 38 0.17 7.88 5.95
CA SER A 38 0.51 6.79 6.87
C SER A 38 1.43 7.27 8.01
N ALA A 39 2.41 8.12 7.71
CA ALA A 39 3.29 8.71 8.72
C ALA A 39 2.51 9.61 9.69
N LEU A 40 1.62 10.47 9.18
CA LEU A 40 0.78 11.33 10.01
C LEU A 40 -0.14 10.52 10.95
N LEU A 41 -0.80 9.50 10.42
CA LEU A 41 -1.65 8.61 11.22
C LEU A 41 -0.84 7.85 12.27
N GLY A 42 0.33 7.33 11.89
CA GLY A 42 1.23 6.63 12.82
C GLY A 42 1.68 7.53 13.97
N ILE A 43 2.03 8.79 13.69
CA ILE A 43 2.38 9.78 14.71
C ILE A 43 1.19 10.07 15.62
N PHE A 44 -0.01 10.26 15.05
CA PHE A 44 -1.21 10.55 15.81
C PHE A 44 -1.59 9.41 16.77
N ILE A 45 -1.58 8.17 16.28
CA ILE A 45 -1.86 6.98 17.09
C ILE A 45 -0.79 6.82 18.16
N GLY A 46 0.50 6.93 17.81
CA GLY A 46 1.60 6.82 18.76
C GLY A 46 1.55 7.88 19.87
N LEU A 47 1.20 9.13 19.55
CA LEU A 47 0.97 10.17 20.56
C LEU A 47 -0.20 9.83 21.47
N THR A 48 -1.30 9.35 20.88
CA THR A 48 -2.50 8.96 21.63
C THR A 48 -2.21 7.82 22.60
N ASP A 49 -1.48 6.79 22.16
CA ASP A 49 -1.06 5.66 22.99
C ASP A 49 -0.15 6.10 24.14
N LEU A 50 0.78 7.04 23.90
CA LEU A 50 1.65 7.59 24.94
C LEU A 50 0.86 8.40 25.98
N VAL A 51 -0.12 9.20 25.54
CA VAL A 51 -0.98 9.99 26.42
C VAL A 51 -1.86 9.08 27.27
N ILE A 52 -2.53 8.11 26.66
CA ILE A 52 -3.39 7.14 27.36
C ILE A 52 -2.56 6.26 28.28
N GLY A 53 -1.39 5.78 27.85
CA GLY A 53 -0.50 4.96 28.66
C GLY A 53 0.01 5.70 29.91
N LYS A 54 0.37 6.98 29.77
CA LYS A 54 0.74 7.82 30.93
C LYS A 54 -0.43 8.09 31.86
N LEU A 55 -1.63 8.35 31.31
CA LEU A 55 -2.85 8.53 32.11
C LEU A 55 -3.23 7.25 32.88
N MET A 56 -3.21 6.10 32.22
CA MET A 56 -3.47 4.81 32.87
C MET A 56 -2.44 4.51 33.95
N GLY A 57 -1.15 4.76 33.70
CA GLY A 57 -0.10 4.58 34.72
C GLY A 57 -0.26 5.47 35.94
N LEU A 58 -0.92 6.63 35.80
CA LEU A 58 -1.19 7.58 36.89
C LEU A 58 -2.48 7.22 37.66
N ILE A 59 -3.43 6.56 37.01
CA ILE A 59 -4.71 6.10 37.62
C ILE A 59 -4.54 4.74 38.34
N VAL A 60 -3.70 3.85 37.80
CA VAL A 60 -3.48 2.49 38.34
C VAL A 60 -2.50 2.50 39.54
N ARG A 61 -1.80 3.61 39.77
CA ARG A 61 -0.88 3.77 40.89
C ARG A 61 -1.51 4.52 42.06
#